data_AF-A0A7J6QXZ8-F1
#
_entry.id   AF-A0A7J6QXZ8-F1
#
_cell.length_a   1.000
_cell.length_b   1.000
_cell.length_c   1.000
_cell.angle_alpha   90.00
_cell.angle_beta   90.00
_cell.angle_gamma   90.00
#
_symmetry.space_group_name_H-M   'P 1'
#
loop_
_entity.id
_entity.type
_entity.pdbx_description
1 polymer ?
#
loop_
_entity_poly.entity_id
_entity_poly.type
_entity_poly.pdbx_seq_one_letter_code
_entity_poly.pdbx_strand_id
1 'polypeptide(L)'
;MLTSGETLESRVKALEDHCNQAIREHRTVFNRQMKRSELEDENGNRDPMLRSALPTKVKGDLFRIVEIDGIEKNACGGTHVENLAELQCVKITGHSWKASTKILTLSFLIGQRVLDRFDKCCARESAMINDLSCKREKLPDLVQQRLQQLTVANRQVKALSDELVQFLASDMLTKASEGKVVGTFRDCESAFLHLLEKALSEKIKASEGGPRAILLCCPTAFLFADYNEGTPLLSNKDMLSSLLAEFGAKGAGGKKPIWQGKSITGVKERNFKKAMGIIEEAAKDL
;
A
#
# COMPACT_ATOMS: atom_id res chain seq x y z
N MET A 1 21.17 -0.69 31.28
CA MET A 1 19.70 -0.54 31.38
C MET A 1 19.37 0.90 31.03
N LEU A 2 18.24 1.17 30.35
CA LEU A 2 17.77 2.54 30.11
C LEU A 2 17.55 3.23 31.46
N THR A 3 18.08 4.44 31.65
CA THR A 3 17.76 5.23 32.85
C THR A 3 16.33 5.75 32.75
N SER A 4 15.72 6.10 33.88
CA SER A 4 14.34 6.62 33.92
C SER A 4 14.18 7.82 32.97
N GLY A 5 13.27 7.71 31.99
CA GLY A 5 12.96 8.76 31.01
C GLY A 5 13.72 8.69 29.67
N GLU A 6 14.67 7.78 29.50
CA GLU A 6 15.46 7.67 28.28
C GLU A 6 14.79 6.72 27.25
N THR A 7 14.46 7.22 26.06
CA THR A 7 13.89 6.39 24.99
C THR A 7 14.98 5.73 24.16
N LEU A 8 14.63 4.69 23.40
CA LEU A 8 15.58 4.08 22.47
C LEU A 8 16.00 5.09 21.40
N GLU A 9 15.07 5.91 20.94
CA GLU A 9 15.29 6.97 19.96
C GLU A 9 16.27 8.02 20.47
N SER A 10 16.12 8.49 21.72
CA SER A 10 17.04 9.48 22.30
C SER A 10 18.47 8.91 22.44
N ARG A 11 18.60 7.62 22.76
CA ARG A 11 19.92 6.95 22.81
C ARG A 11 20.57 6.79 21.46
N VAL A 12 19.78 6.38 20.46
CA VAL A 12 20.28 6.25 19.09
C VAL A 12 20.74 7.62 18.58
N LYS A 13 19.98 8.68 18.87
CA LYS A 13 20.37 10.07 18.57
C LYS A 13 21.67 10.45 19.28
N ALA A 14 21.78 10.22 20.58
CA ALA A 14 22.99 10.51 21.34
C ALA A 14 24.21 9.74 20.83
N LEU A 15 24.05 8.48 20.43
CA LEU A 15 25.12 7.68 19.82
C LEU A 15 25.57 8.29 18.49
N GLU A 16 24.63 8.65 17.60
CA GLU A 16 24.94 9.35 16.35
C GLU A 16 25.71 10.65 16.61
N ASP A 17 25.29 11.43 17.61
CA ASP A 17 25.92 12.70 17.96
C ASP A 17 27.35 12.50 18.50
N HIS A 18 27.58 11.50 19.36
CA HIS A 18 28.91 11.14 19.84
C HIS A 18 29.85 10.67 18.71
N CYS A 19 29.35 9.82 17.79
CA CYS A 19 30.15 9.39 16.65
C CYS A 19 30.55 10.57 15.76
N ASN A 20 29.61 11.46 15.46
CA ASN A 20 29.91 12.66 14.68
C ASN A 20 30.83 13.63 15.42
N GLN A 21 30.73 13.70 16.75
CA GLN A 21 31.64 14.51 17.56
C GLN A 21 33.08 13.98 17.48
N ALA A 22 33.28 12.67 17.61
CA ALA A 22 34.60 12.04 17.45
C ALA A 22 35.20 12.29 16.04
N ILE A 23 34.36 12.32 15.01
CA ILE A 23 34.77 12.67 13.63
C ILE A 23 35.23 14.14 13.55
N ARG A 24 34.50 15.07 14.16
CA ARG A 24 34.86 16.50 14.22
C ARG A 24 36.10 16.78 15.06
N GLU A 25 36.41 15.91 16.01
CA GLU A 25 37.64 15.99 16.80
C GLU A 25 38.88 15.52 16.03
N HIS A 26 38.72 15.05 14.78
CA HIS A 26 39.80 14.62 13.91
C HIS A 26 40.71 13.57 14.59
N ARG A 27 40.11 12.62 15.32
CA ARG A 27 40.87 11.60 16.05
C ARG A 27 41.67 10.73 15.07
N THR A 28 42.94 10.51 15.41
CA THR A 28 43.85 9.68 14.61
C THR A 28 43.50 8.21 14.78
N VAL A 29 43.62 7.45 13.70
CA VAL A 29 43.46 6.00 13.69
C VAL A 29 44.83 5.37 13.45
N PHE A 30 45.36 4.73 14.50
CA PHE A 30 46.65 4.05 14.43
C PHE A 30 46.48 2.61 14.00
N ASN A 31 47.39 2.15 13.14
CA ASN A 31 47.53 0.75 12.77
C ASN A 31 48.85 0.22 13.33
N ARG A 32 48.77 -0.60 14.39
CA ARG A 32 49.93 -1.10 15.14
C ARG A 32 50.00 -2.62 15.04
N GLN A 33 51.22 -3.15 15.04
CA GLN A 33 51.46 -4.57 15.31
C GLN A 33 51.82 -4.71 16.78
N MET A 34 51.04 -5.48 17.53
CA MET A 34 51.23 -5.66 18.97
C MET A 34 51.23 -7.14 19.33
N LYS A 35 52.02 -7.53 20.32
CA LYS A 35 52.03 -8.89 20.85
C LYS A 35 50.87 -9.14 21.80
N ARG A 36 50.52 -10.41 22.03
CA ARG A 36 49.51 -10.75 23.05
C ARG A 36 49.89 -10.22 24.43
N SER A 37 51.17 -10.35 24.81
CA SER A 37 51.68 -9.87 26.11
C SER A 37 51.57 -8.36 26.32
N GLU A 38 51.35 -7.57 25.25
CA GLU A 38 51.15 -6.12 25.34
C GLU A 38 49.68 -5.74 25.53
N LEU A 39 48.77 -6.69 25.32
CA LEU A 39 47.32 -6.49 25.31
C LEU A 39 46.60 -7.32 26.38
N GLU A 40 47.26 -8.36 26.89
CA GLU A 40 46.80 -9.25 27.93
C GLU A 40 47.90 -9.36 28.98
N ASP A 41 47.55 -9.20 30.26
CA ASP A 41 48.47 -9.41 31.38
C ASP A 41 48.74 -10.91 31.61
N GLU A 42 49.67 -11.22 32.51
CA GLU A 42 50.04 -12.60 32.85
C GLU A 42 48.88 -13.42 33.44
N ASN A 43 47.85 -12.75 33.97
CA ASN A 43 46.64 -13.35 34.51
C ASN A 43 45.52 -13.50 33.45
N GLY A 44 45.77 -13.09 32.20
CA GLY A 44 44.82 -13.13 31.09
C GLY A 44 43.79 -12.00 31.09
N ASN A 45 43.98 -10.95 31.90
CA ASN A 45 43.15 -9.75 31.84
C ASN A 45 43.57 -8.91 30.64
N ARG A 46 42.56 -8.45 29.88
CA ARG A 46 42.77 -7.66 28.67
C ARG A 46 42.91 -6.18 29.00
N ASP A 47 43.66 -5.45 28.15
CA ASP A 47 43.65 -3.99 28.10
C ASP A 47 42.19 -3.49 28.12
N PRO A 48 41.79 -2.59 29.03
CA PRO A 48 40.42 -2.07 29.12
C PRO A 48 39.91 -1.43 27.83
N MET A 49 40.80 -0.90 26.98
CA MET A 49 40.46 -0.33 25.69
C MET A 49 40.29 -1.38 24.59
N LEU A 50 40.71 -2.63 24.82
CA LEU A 50 40.57 -3.72 23.85
C LEU A 50 39.12 -4.20 23.80
N ARG A 51 38.39 -3.76 22.76
CA ARG A 51 36.93 -3.97 22.64
C ARG A 51 36.53 -5.44 22.55
N SER A 52 37.36 -6.28 21.92
CA SER A 52 37.05 -7.70 21.64
C SER A 52 38.24 -8.59 21.96
N ALA A 53 37.98 -9.85 22.35
CA ALA A 53 39.05 -10.79 22.65
C ALA A 53 39.92 -11.05 21.42
N LEU A 54 41.22 -11.27 21.64
CA LEU A 54 42.13 -11.58 20.55
C LEU A 54 41.74 -12.89 19.86
N PRO A 55 41.83 -12.98 18.52
CA PRO A 55 41.54 -14.22 17.80
C PRO A 55 42.44 -15.38 18.29
N THR A 56 41.83 -16.51 18.65
CA THR A 56 42.55 -17.70 19.15
C THR A 56 43.21 -18.53 18.05
N LYS A 57 42.80 -18.35 16.79
CA LYS A 57 43.23 -19.17 15.64
C LYS A 57 44.32 -18.54 14.76
N VAL A 58 44.87 -17.40 15.16
CA VAL A 58 45.96 -16.74 14.40
C VAL A 58 47.28 -17.44 14.71
N LYS A 59 48.01 -17.85 13.68
CA LYS A 59 49.36 -18.42 13.82
C LYS A 59 50.36 -17.28 14.01
N GLY A 60 50.98 -17.22 15.19
CA GLY A 60 51.95 -16.18 15.56
C GLY A 60 51.49 -15.36 16.76
N ASP A 61 52.42 -14.60 17.35
CA ASP A 61 52.17 -13.78 18.55
C ASP A 61 51.90 -12.31 18.22
N LEU A 62 51.97 -11.90 16.95
CA LEU A 62 51.73 -10.52 16.51
C LEU A 62 50.33 -10.34 15.93
N PHE A 63 49.59 -9.36 16.46
CA PHE A 63 48.24 -9.01 16.04
C PHE A 63 48.23 -7.61 15.42
N ARG A 64 47.48 -7.46 14.33
CA ARG A 64 47.17 -6.14 13.76
C ARG A 64 46.06 -5.49 14.58
N ILE A 65 46.41 -4.43 15.28
CA ILE A 65 45.51 -3.66 16.12
C ILE A 65 45.24 -2.31 15.47
N VAL A 66 43.96 -2.01 15.29
CA VAL A 66 43.49 -0.69 14.92
C VAL A 66 43.06 0.02 16.21
N GLU A 67 43.68 1.15 16.47
CA GLU A 67 43.42 1.98 17.64
C GLU A 67 42.83 3.30 17.17
N ILE A 68 41.63 3.61 17.64
CA ILE A 68 41.04 4.94 17.48
C ILE A 68 41.39 5.73 18.73
N ASP A 69 42.16 6.80 18.55
CA ASP A 69 42.78 7.55 19.65
C ASP A 69 41.76 7.96 20.74
N GLY A 70 42.03 7.52 21.97
CA GLY A 70 41.19 7.77 23.15
C GLY A 70 39.81 7.12 23.13
N ILE A 71 39.52 6.19 22.20
CA ILE A 71 38.23 5.51 22.11
C ILE A 71 38.39 4.01 22.36
N GLU A 72 39.08 3.29 21.47
CA GLU A 72 39.22 1.84 21.59
C GLU A 72 40.37 1.26 20.76
N LYS A 73 40.77 0.06 21.14
CA LYS A 73 41.65 -0.83 20.37
C LYS A 73 40.84 -2.03 19.89
N ASN A 74 41.03 -2.42 18.65
CA ASN A 74 40.38 -3.59 18.08
C ASN A 74 41.31 -4.38 17.16
N ALA A 75 41.30 -5.71 17.29
CA ALA A 75 42.02 -6.60 16.39
C ALA A 75 41.25 -6.72 15.06
N CYS A 76 41.62 -5.91 14.07
CA CYS A 76 40.92 -5.82 12.79
C CYS A 76 41.87 -5.99 11.60
N GLY A 77 41.52 -6.91 10.69
CA GLY A 77 42.23 -7.15 9.43
C GLY A 77 41.76 -6.28 8.26
N GLY A 78 40.73 -5.46 8.44
CA GLY A 78 40.11 -4.66 7.38
C GLY A 78 40.90 -3.44 6.93
N THR A 79 40.34 -2.70 5.97
CA THR A 79 40.84 -1.36 5.59
C THR A 79 40.26 -0.31 6.53
N HIS A 80 41.08 0.68 6.87
CA HIS A 80 40.72 1.76 7.77
C HIS A 80 41.24 3.08 7.22
N VAL A 81 40.54 4.17 7.56
CA VAL A 81 41.01 5.54 7.40
C VAL A 81 42.16 5.80 8.37
N GLU A 82 42.98 6.83 8.11
CA GLU A 82 44.05 7.26 9.00
C GLU A 82 43.54 8.31 10.00
N ASN A 83 42.47 9.03 9.64
CA ASN A 83 41.80 9.98 10.51
C ASN A 83 40.27 9.85 10.42
N LEU A 84 39.57 9.97 11.56
CA LEU A 84 38.10 9.89 11.56
C LEU A 84 37.44 10.97 10.71
N ALA A 85 38.10 12.11 10.48
CA ALA A 85 37.58 13.20 9.65
C ALA A 85 37.31 12.76 8.20
N GLU A 86 38.03 11.76 7.69
CA GLU A 86 37.81 11.19 6.36
C GLU A 86 36.42 10.56 6.22
N LEU A 87 35.79 10.17 7.34
CA LEU A 87 34.42 9.64 7.35
C LEU A 87 33.37 10.73 7.11
N GLN A 88 33.73 12.01 7.30
CA GLN A 88 32.90 13.21 7.19
C GLN A 88 31.72 13.27 8.16
N CYS A 89 30.80 12.32 8.08
CA CYS A 89 29.66 12.19 8.97
C CYS A 89 29.12 10.76 9.01
N VAL A 90 28.38 10.44 10.06
CA VAL A 90 27.62 9.20 10.21
C VAL A 90 26.16 9.55 10.41
N LYS A 91 25.28 8.86 9.69
CA LYS A 91 23.82 8.97 9.87
C LYS A 91 23.22 7.60 10.14
N ILE A 92 22.56 7.43 11.29
CA ILE A 92 21.75 6.26 11.58
C ILE A 92 20.41 6.42 10.85
N THR A 93 20.14 5.49 9.94
CA THR A 93 18.95 5.51 9.07
C THR A 93 17.84 4.61 9.57
N GLY A 94 18.12 3.75 10.55
CA GLY A 94 17.13 2.86 11.14
C GLY A 94 17.70 2.06 12.29
N HIS A 95 16.81 1.52 13.11
CA HIS A 95 17.16 0.63 14.20
C HIS A 95 16.08 -0.45 14.36
N SER A 96 16.46 -1.62 14.87
CA SER A 96 15.52 -2.66 15.27
C SER A 96 15.99 -3.33 16.56
N TRP A 97 15.06 -3.55 17.49
CA TRP A 97 15.31 -4.20 18.77
C TRP A 97 14.65 -5.57 18.81
N LYS A 98 15.43 -6.62 19.11
CA LYS A 98 14.94 -7.98 19.32
C LYS A 98 14.99 -8.32 20.80
N ALA A 99 13.85 -8.21 21.48
CA ALA A 99 13.74 -8.44 22.93
C ALA A 99 14.19 -9.84 23.37
N SER A 100 13.88 -10.88 22.58
CA SER A 100 14.22 -12.28 22.88
C SER A 100 15.73 -12.54 22.99
N THR A 101 16.52 -11.86 22.18
CA THR A 101 17.99 -11.98 22.14
C THR A 101 18.69 -10.81 22.81
N LYS A 102 17.94 -9.77 23.20
CA LYS A 102 18.46 -8.49 23.72
C LYS A 102 19.45 -7.82 22.76
N ILE A 103 19.23 -7.96 21.45
CA ILE A 103 20.10 -7.40 20.39
C ILE A 103 19.46 -6.15 19.78
N LEU A 104 20.23 -5.05 19.75
CA LEU A 104 19.92 -3.83 18.99
C LEU A 104 20.72 -3.85 17.69
N THR A 105 20.03 -3.78 16.56
CA THR A 105 20.66 -3.66 15.24
C THR A 105 20.45 -2.25 14.71
N LEU A 106 21.54 -1.60 14.28
CA LEU A 106 21.52 -0.25 13.70
C LEU A 106 21.87 -0.33 12.22
N SER A 107 21.12 0.40 11.39
CA SER A 107 21.46 0.65 9.98
C SER A 107 21.97 2.07 9.87
N PHE A 108 23.10 2.27 9.21
CA PHE A 108 23.74 3.57 9.11
C PHE A 108 24.42 3.79 7.75
N LEU A 109 24.65 5.07 7.43
CA LEU A 109 25.40 5.54 6.28
C LEU A 109 26.55 6.43 6.76
N ILE A 110 27.62 6.49 5.97
CA ILE A 110 28.83 7.25 6.28
C ILE A 110 29.26 8.05 5.04
N GLY A 111 29.76 9.26 5.26
CA GLY A 111 30.41 10.11 4.26
C GLY A 111 29.52 10.42 3.06
N GLN A 112 30.06 10.29 1.85
CA GLN A 112 29.37 10.59 0.59
C GLN A 112 28.01 9.87 0.46
N ARG A 113 27.85 8.67 1.04
CA ARG A 113 26.57 7.94 0.98
C ARG A 113 25.44 8.68 1.72
N VAL A 114 25.78 9.48 2.73
CA VAL A 114 24.84 10.35 3.44
C VAL A 114 24.41 11.50 2.53
N LEU A 115 25.35 12.14 1.84
CA LEU A 115 25.09 13.23 0.89
C LEU A 115 24.23 12.75 -0.28
N ASP A 116 24.60 11.63 -0.91
CA ASP A 116 23.81 11.03 -2.01
C ASP A 116 22.38 10.69 -1.58
N ARG A 117 22.21 10.27 -0.31
CA ARG A 117 20.88 9.99 0.26
C ARG A 117 20.11 11.29 0.49
N PHE A 118 20.78 12.33 0.97
CA PHE A 118 20.19 13.64 1.22
C PHE A 118 19.73 14.29 -0.09
N ASP A 119 20.54 14.25 -1.15
CA ASP A 119 20.17 14.76 -2.48
C ASP A 119 18.90 14.09 -3.00
N LYS A 120 18.81 12.76 -2.87
CA LYS A 120 17.59 12.02 -3.23
C LYS A 120 16.39 12.43 -2.39
N CYS A 121 16.57 12.78 -1.11
CA CYS A 121 15.49 13.29 -0.26
C CYS A 121 15.02 14.67 -0.76
N CYS A 122 15.94 15.60 -1.01
CA CYS A 122 15.61 16.93 -1.52
C CYS A 122 14.95 16.90 -2.90
N ALA A 123 15.38 16.00 -3.78
CA ALA A 123 14.77 15.81 -5.10
C ALA A 123 13.31 15.32 -4.97
N ARG A 124 13.04 14.34 -4.11
CA ARG A 124 11.67 13.86 -3.85
C ARG A 124 10.80 14.94 -3.24
N GLU A 125 11.32 15.66 -2.25
CA GLU A 125 10.60 16.77 -1.62
C GLU A 125 10.26 17.87 -2.64
N SER A 126 11.20 18.23 -3.51
CA SER A 126 10.99 19.23 -4.56
C SER A 126 9.95 18.78 -5.59
N ALA A 127 9.96 17.50 -5.98
CA ALA A 127 8.92 16.94 -6.84
C ALA A 127 7.53 17.07 -6.21
N MET A 128 7.38 16.71 -4.94
CA MET A 128 6.10 16.83 -4.22
C MET A 128 5.62 18.28 -4.08
N ILE A 129 6.53 19.22 -3.82
CA ILE A 129 6.27 20.65 -3.77
C ILE A 129 5.72 21.16 -5.11
N ASN A 130 6.30 20.71 -6.22
CA ASN A 130 5.85 21.07 -7.56
C ASN A 130 4.47 20.46 -7.88
N ASP A 131 4.31 19.16 -7.62
CA ASP A 131 3.05 18.42 -7.87
C ASP A 131 1.87 19.04 -7.10
N LEU A 132 2.11 19.50 -5.88
CA LEU A 132 1.10 20.14 -5.03
C LEU A 132 1.09 21.66 -5.14
N SER A 133 2.01 22.25 -5.90
CA SER A 133 2.17 23.70 -6.09
C SER A 133 2.15 24.48 -4.77
N CYS A 134 2.96 24.05 -3.80
CA CYS A 134 2.97 24.63 -2.45
C CYS A 134 4.35 25.09 -2.02
N LYS A 135 4.44 25.72 -0.83
CA LYS A 135 5.73 25.97 -0.17
C LYS A 135 6.15 24.74 0.62
N ARG A 136 7.47 24.55 0.81
CA ARG A 136 8.04 23.40 1.51
C ARG A 136 7.45 23.21 2.91
N GLU A 137 7.35 24.30 3.66
CA GLU A 137 6.85 24.32 5.04
C GLU A 137 5.37 23.96 5.13
N LYS A 138 4.63 24.16 4.03
CA LYS A 138 3.20 23.89 3.91
C LYS A 138 2.88 22.53 3.31
N LEU A 139 3.89 21.79 2.86
CA LEU A 139 3.70 20.47 2.25
C LEU A 139 2.94 19.51 3.18
N PRO A 140 3.29 19.35 4.48
CA PRO A 140 2.56 18.42 5.35
C PRO A 140 1.10 18.83 5.57
N ASP A 141 0.85 20.11 5.83
CA ASP A 141 -0.49 20.66 6.04
C ASP A 141 -1.38 20.45 4.80
N LEU A 142 -0.83 20.71 3.61
CA LEU A 142 -1.57 20.59 2.36
C LEU A 142 -1.88 19.13 2.02
N VAL A 143 -0.97 18.20 2.30
CA VAL A 143 -1.23 16.76 2.15
C VAL A 143 -2.41 16.34 3.02
N GLN A 144 -2.44 16.75 4.29
CA GLN A 144 -3.56 16.45 5.20
C GLN A 144 -4.88 17.07 4.69
N GLN A 145 -4.83 18.32 4.24
CA GLN A 145 -5.98 18.99 3.65
C GLN A 145 -6.52 18.25 2.43
N ARG A 146 -5.65 17.76 1.53
CA ARG A 146 -6.05 17.00 0.34
C ARG A 146 -6.69 15.66 0.70
N LEU A 147 -6.16 14.95 1.69
CA LEU A 147 -6.77 13.71 2.20
C LEU A 147 -8.16 13.95 2.79
N GLN A 148 -8.34 15.05 3.53
CA GLN A 148 -9.64 15.44 4.07
C GLN A 148 -10.62 15.79 2.94
N GLN A 149 -10.18 16.56 1.94
CA GLN A 149 -11.00 16.90 0.77
C GLN A 149 -11.44 15.66 -0.01
N LEU A 150 -10.55 14.68 -0.23
CA LEU A 150 -10.90 13.40 -0.85
C LEU A 150 -11.96 12.64 -0.04
N THR A 151 -11.84 12.64 1.29
CA THR A 151 -12.83 12.01 2.17
C THR A 151 -14.21 12.66 2.05
N VAL A 152 -14.26 14.00 2.03
CA VAL A 152 -15.52 14.75 1.87
C VAL A 152 -16.11 14.54 0.48
N ALA A 153 -15.30 14.61 -0.58
CA ALA A 153 -15.74 14.40 -1.96
C ALA A 153 -16.33 12.99 -2.14
N ASN A 154 -15.68 11.95 -1.59
CA ASN A 154 -16.19 10.57 -1.65
C ASN A 154 -17.53 10.41 -0.91
N ARG A 155 -17.73 11.11 0.21
CA ARG A 155 -19.03 11.13 0.91
C ARG A 155 -20.12 11.81 0.08
N GLN A 156 -19.79 12.93 -0.57
CA GLN A 156 -20.72 13.63 -1.46
C GLN A 156 -21.08 12.79 -2.69
N VAL A 157 -20.10 12.18 -3.34
CA VAL A 157 -20.32 11.27 -4.49
C VAL A 157 -21.25 10.13 -4.09
N LYS A 158 -21.06 9.55 -2.90
CA LYS A 158 -21.96 8.50 -2.39
C LYS A 158 -23.38 9.02 -2.17
N ALA A 159 -23.55 10.13 -1.46
CA ALA A 159 -24.87 10.70 -1.19
C ALA A 159 -25.64 11.03 -2.49
N LEU A 160 -24.97 11.68 -3.44
CA LEU A 160 -25.55 11.98 -4.76
C LEU A 160 -25.85 10.73 -5.57
N SER A 161 -25.00 9.70 -5.47
CA SER A 161 -25.26 8.41 -6.13
C SER A 161 -26.49 7.72 -5.55
N ASP A 162 -26.65 7.74 -4.23
CA ASP A 162 -27.80 7.17 -3.52
C ASP A 162 -29.10 7.90 -3.90
N GLU A 163 -29.10 9.23 -3.98
CA GLU A 163 -30.25 10.02 -4.47
C GLU A 163 -30.57 9.72 -5.94
N LEU A 164 -29.53 9.67 -6.79
CA LEU A 164 -29.67 9.43 -8.22
C LEU A 164 -30.27 8.04 -8.51
N VAL A 165 -29.84 6.99 -7.81
CA VAL A 165 -30.40 5.65 -8.03
C VAL A 165 -31.86 5.57 -7.60
N GLN A 166 -32.27 6.29 -6.55
CA GLN A 166 -33.67 6.33 -6.13
C GLN A 166 -34.56 7.04 -7.16
N PHE A 167 -34.08 8.17 -7.71
CA PHE A 167 -34.76 8.88 -8.79
C PHE A 167 -34.87 8.00 -10.05
N LEU A 168 -33.75 7.44 -10.52
CA LEU A 168 -33.72 6.60 -11.72
C LEU A 168 -34.58 5.36 -11.58
N ALA A 169 -34.52 4.67 -10.44
CA ALA A 169 -35.35 3.49 -10.20
C ALA A 169 -36.85 3.84 -10.29
N SER A 170 -37.25 5.00 -9.77
CA SER A 170 -38.64 5.45 -9.82
C SER A 170 -39.07 5.79 -11.26
N ASP A 171 -38.27 6.60 -11.97
CA ASP A 171 -38.53 6.97 -13.38
C ASP A 171 -38.59 5.74 -14.30
N MET A 172 -37.68 4.79 -14.11
CA MET A 172 -37.64 3.54 -14.88
C MET A 172 -38.89 2.68 -14.64
N LEU A 173 -39.34 2.54 -13.40
CA LEU A 173 -40.56 1.77 -13.09
C LEU A 173 -41.82 2.45 -13.61
N THR A 174 -41.91 3.79 -13.54
CA THR A 174 -43.03 4.54 -14.12
C THR A 174 -43.12 4.34 -15.63
N LYS A 175 -41.97 4.34 -16.34
CA LYS A 175 -41.93 4.10 -17.80
C LYS A 175 -42.20 2.65 -18.18
N ALA A 176 -41.91 1.71 -17.28
CA ALA A 176 -42.05 0.27 -17.51
C ALA A 176 -43.38 -0.30 -17.02
N SER A 177 -44.41 0.53 -16.75
CA SER A 177 -45.66 0.13 -16.09
C SER A 177 -46.42 -1.04 -16.75
N GLU A 178 -46.12 -1.36 -18.01
CA GLU A 178 -46.71 -2.49 -18.75
C GLU A 178 -45.70 -3.60 -19.11
N GLY A 179 -44.40 -3.41 -18.81
CA GLY A 179 -43.34 -4.36 -19.15
C GLY A 179 -43.04 -5.38 -18.05
N LYS A 180 -42.72 -6.63 -18.41
CA LYS A 180 -42.24 -7.66 -17.47
C LYS A 180 -40.77 -7.47 -17.06
N VAL A 181 -40.01 -6.69 -17.84
CA VAL A 181 -38.57 -6.47 -17.68
C VAL A 181 -38.29 -4.96 -17.68
N VAL A 182 -37.43 -4.50 -16.78
CA VAL A 182 -36.92 -3.12 -16.78
C VAL A 182 -35.41 -3.14 -16.95
N GLY A 183 -34.85 -2.19 -17.68
CA GLY A 183 -33.41 -2.18 -17.88
C GLY A 183 -32.85 -0.89 -18.42
N THR A 184 -31.55 -0.72 -18.28
CA THR A 184 -30.84 0.41 -18.87
C THR A 184 -29.38 0.07 -19.17
N PHE A 185 -28.84 0.73 -20.20
CA PHE A 185 -27.41 0.81 -20.45
C PHE A 185 -26.90 2.17 -20.00
N ARG A 186 -25.85 2.19 -19.17
CA ARG A 186 -25.25 3.43 -18.67
C ARG A 186 -23.74 3.36 -18.71
N ASP A 187 -23.12 4.44 -19.15
CA ASP A 187 -21.67 4.58 -19.07
C ASP A 187 -21.27 4.93 -17.63
N CYS A 188 -21.05 3.89 -16.83
CA CYS A 188 -20.71 3.99 -15.42
C CYS A 188 -19.84 2.81 -14.97
N GLU A 189 -19.26 2.92 -13.78
CA GLU A 189 -18.59 1.79 -13.14
C GLU A 189 -19.59 0.70 -12.72
N SER A 190 -19.13 -0.55 -12.70
CA SER A 190 -19.98 -1.70 -12.35
C SER A 190 -20.58 -1.60 -10.94
N ALA A 191 -19.93 -0.89 -10.01
CA ALA A 191 -20.44 -0.67 -8.66
C ALA A 191 -21.78 0.08 -8.66
N PHE A 192 -21.99 0.99 -9.62
CA PHE A 192 -23.25 1.73 -9.76
C PHE A 192 -24.41 0.82 -10.14
N LEU A 193 -24.16 -0.24 -10.93
CA LEU A 193 -25.21 -1.20 -11.32
C LEU A 193 -25.81 -1.89 -10.09
N HIS A 194 -25.00 -2.23 -9.10
CA HIS A 194 -25.48 -2.82 -7.85
C HIS A 194 -26.32 -1.86 -7.01
N LEU A 195 -25.94 -0.57 -6.97
CA LEU A 195 -26.72 0.44 -6.26
C LEU A 195 -28.11 0.63 -6.92
N LEU A 196 -28.13 0.70 -8.25
CA LEU A 196 -29.37 0.84 -9.01
C LEU A 196 -30.25 -0.41 -8.91
N GLU A 197 -29.65 -1.60 -9.01
CA GLU A 197 -30.36 -2.86 -8.85
C GLU A 197 -31.01 -2.98 -7.48
N LYS A 198 -30.28 -2.63 -6.41
CA LYS A 198 -30.83 -2.65 -5.06
C LYS A 198 -32.05 -1.73 -4.94
N ALA A 199 -31.95 -0.49 -5.42
CA ALA A 199 -33.04 0.48 -5.40
C ALA A 199 -34.27 0.01 -6.20
N LEU A 200 -34.05 -0.59 -7.39
CA LEU A 200 -35.11 -1.19 -8.19
C LEU A 200 -35.74 -2.40 -7.48
N SER A 201 -34.93 -3.27 -6.86
CA SER A 201 -35.42 -4.47 -6.18
C SER A 201 -36.34 -4.15 -5.00
N GLU A 202 -36.00 -3.12 -4.22
CA GLU A 202 -36.80 -2.68 -3.07
C GLU A 202 -38.17 -2.16 -3.53
N LYS A 203 -38.19 -1.40 -4.63
CA LYS A 203 -39.43 -0.86 -5.22
C LYS A 203 -40.28 -1.94 -5.91
N ILE A 204 -39.66 -2.88 -6.62
CA ILE A 204 -40.37 -4.01 -7.27
C ILE A 204 -41.04 -4.90 -6.22
N LYS A 205 -40.37 -5.20 -5.11
CA LYS A 205 -40.94 -5.99 -4.01
C LYS A 205 -42.12 -5.30 -3.32
N ALA A 206 -42.16 -3.97 -3.33
CA ALA A 206 -43.22 -3.18 -2.72
C ALA A 206 -44.46 -2.99 -3.62
N SER A 207 -44.37 -3.33 -4.91
CA SER A 207 -45.45 -3.16 -5.89
C SER A 207 -46.08 -4.52 -6.23
N GLU A 208 -47.41 -4.62 -6.14
CA GLU A 208 -48.13 -5.87 -6.49
C GLU A 208 -48.25 -6.09 -8.01
N GLY A 209 -47.96 -5.06 -8.82
CA GLY A 209 -47.88 -5.13 -10.28
C GLY A 209 -46.66 -4.39 -10.85
N GLY A 210 -46.10 -4.88 -11.95
CA GLY A 210 -44.95 -4.27 -12.64
C GLY A 210 -43.85 -5.28 -13.04
N PRO A 211 -42.70 -4.79 -13.52
CA PRO A 211 -41.61 -5.64 -13.98
C PRO A 211 -41.03 -6.48 -12.85
N ARG A 212 -40.74 -7.76 -13.14
CA ARG A 212 -40.15 -8.72 -12.19
C ARG A 212 -38.73 -9.13 -12.56
N ALA A 213 -38.19 -8.65 -13.68
CA ALA A 213 -36.81 -8.85 -14.07
C ALA A 213 -36.12 -7.52 -14.35
N ILE A 214 -34.81 -7.45 -14.07
CA ILE A 214 -33.97 -6.26 -14.24
C ILE A 214 -32.77 -6.61 -15.10
N LEU A 215 -32.51 -5.86 -16.18
CA LEU A 215 -31.25 -5.91 -16.92
C LEU A 215 -30.51 -4.57 -16.86
N LEU A 216 -29.34 -4.55 -16.23
CA LEU A 216 -28.48 -3.39 -16.17
C LEU A 216 -27.15 -3.66 -16.88
N CYS A 217 -26.71 -2.73 -17.70
CA CYS A 217 -25.46 -2.86 -18.43
C CYS A 217 -24.62 -1.59 -18.33
N CYS A 218 -23.30 -1.76 -18.28
CA CYS A 218 -22.32 -0.71 -18.55
C CYS A 218 -21.26 -1.25 -19.53
N PRO A 219 -20.36 -0.41 -20.06
CA PRO A 219 -19.38 -0.84 -21.06
C PRO A 219 -18.58 -2.08 -20.64
N THR A 220 -18.27 -2.23 -19.36
CA THR A 220 -17.40 -3.32 -18.86
C THR A 220 -18.15 -4.49 -18.24
N ALA A 221 -19.43 -4.35 -17.90
CA ALA A 221 -20.16 -5.33 -17.10
C ALA A 221 -21.67 -5.33 -17.36
N PHE A 222 -22.31 -6.42 -17.00
CA PHE A 222 -23.76 -6.54 -16.99
C PHE A 222 -24.22 -7.23 -15.72
N LEU A 223 -25.45 -6.92 -15.32
CA LEU A 223 -26.14 -7.49 -14.19
C LEU A 223 -27.58 -7.76 -14.62
N PHE A 224 -27.99 -9.01 -14.52
CA PHE A 224 -29.36 -9.43 -14.71
C PHE A 224 -29.91 -9.98 -13.39
N ALA A 225 -31.07 -9.50 -12.97
CA ALA A 225 -31.75 -9.98 -11.76
C ALA A 225 -33.16 -10.45 -12.10
N ASP A 226 -33.56 -11.60 -11.55
CA ASP A 226 -34.89 -12.20 -11.73
C ASP A 226 -35.57 -12.34 -10.38
N TYR A 227 -36.64 -11.58 -10.18
CA TYR A 227 -37.44 -11.53 -8.96
C TYR A 227 -38.77 -12.29 -9.07
N ASN A 228 -38.96 -13.08 -10.14
CA ASN A 228 -40.08 -14.01 -10.22
C ASN A 228 -39.91 -15.18 -9.25
N GLU A 229 -41.03 -15.76 -8.81
CA GLU A 229 -41.03 -16.92 -7.92
C GLU A 229 -40.28 -18.10 -8.57
N GLY A 230 -39.35 -18.71 -7.84
CA GLY A 230 -38.51 -19.78 -8.37
C GLY A 230 -37.39 -19.36 -9.33
N THR A 231 -37.30 -18.08 -9.73
CA THR A 231 -36.29 -17.54 -10.68
C THR A 231 -36.21 -18.32 -12.03
N PRO A 232 -37.33 -18.41 -12.76
CA PRO A 232 -37.43 -19.21 -13.98
C PRO A 232 -36.53 -18.70 -15.11
N LEU A 233 -36.35 -17.38 -15.27
CA LEU A 233 -35.49 -16.84 -16.33
C LEU A 233 -34.03 -17.22 -16.10
N LEU A 234 -33.58 -17.21 -14.84
CA LEU A 234 -32.24 -17.67 -14.47
C LEU A 234 -32.05 -19.19 -14.58
N SER A 235 -33.13 -19.93 -14.77
CA SER A 235 -33.07 -21.38 -15.00
C SER A 235 -33.02 -21.73 -16.49
N ASN A 236 -33.32 -20.77 -17.38
CA ASN A 236 -33.25 -20.93 -18.83
C ASN A 236 -31.81 -20.81 -19.35
N LYS A 237 -31.14 -21.96 -19.54
CA LYS A 237 -29.74 -22.01 -19.99
C LYS A 237 -29.52 -21.48 -21.41
N ASP A 238 -30.49 -21.64 -22.29
CA ASP A 238 -30.38 -21.22 -23.70
C ASP A 238 -30.48 -19.69 -23.83
N MET A 239 -31.34 -19.07 -23.03
CA MET A 239 -31.40 -17.62 -22.89
C MET A 239 -30.08 -17.06 -22.34
N LEU A 240 -29.57 -17.64 -21.23
CA LEU A 240 -28.32 -17.17 -20.62
C LEU A 240 -27.10 -17.33 -21.53
N SER A 241 -27.03 -18.41 -22.31
CA SER A 241 -25.93 -18.61 -23.27
C SER A 241 -25.98 -17.58 -24.42
N SER A 242 -27.19 -17.25 -24.89
CA SER A 242 -27.42 -16.19 -25.88
C SER A 242 -27.00 -14.81 -25.35
N LEU A 243 -27.33 -14.49 -24.09
CA LEU A 243 -26.89 -13.26 -23.44
C LEU A 243 -25.37 -13.18 -23.29
N LEU A 244 -24.70 -14.27 -22.91
CA LEU A 244 -23.23 -14.32 -22.84
C LEU A 244 -22.58 -14.03 -24.20
N ALA A 245 -23.14 -14.58 -25.28
CA ALA A 245 -22.65 -14.34 -26.63
C ALA A 245 -22.83 -12.86 -27.04
N GLU A 246 -24.01 -12.29 -26.78
CA GLU A 246 -24.31 -10.89 -27.13
C GLU A 246 -23.46 -9.89 -26.32
N PHE A 247 -23.18 -10.20 -25.05
CA PHE A 247 -22.29 -9.40 -24.21
C PHE A 247 -20.80 -9.71 -24.43
N GLY A 248 -20.46 -10.70 -25.25
CA GLY A 248 -19.07 -11.14 -25.47
C GLY A 248 -18.36 -11.51 -24.17
N ALA A 249 -19.05 -12.26 -23.31
CA ALA A 249 -18.55 -12.72 -22.02
C ALA A 249 -18.29 -14.22 -22.04
N LYS A 250 -17.16 -14.66 -21.47
CA LYS A 250 -16.80 -16.09 -21.36
C LYS A 250 -17.63 -16.83 -20.31
N GLY A 251 -18.21 -16.09 -19.37
CA GLY A 251 -19.00 -16.65 -18.28
C GLY A 251 -19.54 -15.55 -17.38
N ALA A 252 -20.53 -15.91 -16.59
CA ALA A 252 -21.17 -15.08 -15.60
C ALA A 252 -21.62 -15.94 -14.43
N GLY A 253 -21.74 -15.33 -13.28
CA GLY A 253 -22.10 -16.01 -12.04
C GLY A 253 -22.79 -15.06 -11.09
N GLY A 254 -23.28 -15.61 -10.00
CA GLY A 254 -24.05 -14.86 -9.02
C GLY A 254 -24.90 -15.80 -8.19
N LYS A 255 -25.35 -15.32 -7.04
CA LYS A 255 -26.36 -16.02 -6.26
C LYS A 255 -27.72 -15.49 -6.69
N LYS A 256 -28.67 -16.40 -6.95
CA LYS A 256 -30.08 -16.06 -7.17
C LYS A 256 -30.52 -15.06 -6.07
N PRO A 257 -31.17 -13.94 -6.43
CA PRO A 257 -31.81 -13.64 -7.72
C PRO A 257 -30.91 -12.96 -8.77
N ILE A 258 -29.59 -12.85 -8.56
CA ILE A 258 -28.68 -12.08 -9.43
C ILE A 258 -27.76 -13.00 -10.25
N TRP A 259 -27.59 -12.65 -11.52
CA TRP A 259 -26.61 -13.21 -12.45
C TRP A 259 -25.83 -12.09 -13.14
N GLN A 260 -24.51 -12.11 -13.06
CA GLN A 260 -23.68 -11.00 -13.50
C GLN A 260 -22.36 -11.45 -14.11
N GLY A 261 -21.79 -10.61 -14.98
CA GLY A 261 -20.54 -10.90 -15.65
C GLY A 261 -19.83 -9.66 -16.16
N LYS A 262 -18.57 -9.85 -16.55
CA LYS A 262 -17.76 -8.83 -17.22
C LYS A 262 -17.69 -9.13 -18.71
N SER A 263 -17.81 -8.10 -19.52
CA SER A 263 -17.63 -8.22 -20.97
C SER A 263 -16.16 -8.09 -21.33
N ILE A 264 -15.71 -8.91 -22.30
CA ILE A 264 -14.34 -8.85 -22.82
C ILE A 264 -14.24 -7.88 -23.99
N THR A 265 -15.29 -7.83 -24.81
CA THR A 265 -15.36 -7.01 -26.03
C THR A 265 -15.99 -5.64 -25.80
N GLY A 266 -16.58 -5.44 -24.62
CA GLY A 266 -17.32 -4.25 -24.22
C GLY A 266 -18.79 -4.34 -24.62
N VAL A 267 -19.69 -4.01 -23.68
CA VAL A 267 -21.13 -3.90 -23.96
C VAL A 267 -21.41 -2.53 -24.56
N LYS A 268 -22.13 -2.48 -25.69
CA LYS A 268 -22.65 -1.24 -26.27
C LYS A 268 -24.17 -1.19 -26.12
N GLU A 269 -24.75 -0.02 -26.29
CA GLU A 269 -26.21 0.17 -26.22
C GLU A 269 -26.98 -0.76 -27.18
N ARG A 270 -26.42 -1.04 -28.37
CA ARG A 270 -27.01 -2.00 -29.32
C ARG A 270 -27.08 -3.42 -28.78
N ASN A 271 -26.09 -3.84 -27.99
CA ASN A 271 -26.04 -5.16 -27.37
C ASN A 271 -27.08 -5.25 -26.26
N PHE A 272 -27.19 -4.19 -25.45
CA PHE A 272 -28.24 -4.06 -24.45
C PHE A 272 -29.65 -4.15 -25.08
N LYS A 273 -29.93 -3.44 -26.18
CA LYS A 273 -31.24 -3.50 -26.85
C LYS A 273 -31.60 -4.91 -27.35
N LYS A 274 -30.63 -5.64 -27.92
CA LYS A 274 -30.82 -7.04 -28.32
C LYS A 274 -31.05 -7.96 -27.12
N ALA A 275 -30.26 -7.79 -26.06
CA ALA A 275 -30.40 -8.56 -24.83
C ALA A 275 -31.77 -8.34 -24.16
N MET A 276 -32.27 -7.10 -24.14
CA MET A 276 -33.64 -6.79 -23.69
C MET A 276 -34.67 -7.59 -24.49
N GLY A 277 -34.56 -7.62 -25.83
CA GLY A 277 -35.47 -8.40 -26.67
C GLY A 277 -35.45 -9.91 -26.38
N ILE A 278 -34.26 -10.49 -26.17
CA ILE A 278 -34.11 -11.92 -25.80
C ILE A 278 -34.83 -12.22 -24.47
N ILE A 279 -34.69 -11.34 -23.48
CA ILE A 279 -35.30 -11.55 -22.16
C ILE A 279 -36.81 -11.32 -22.23
N GLU A 280 -37.28 -10.31 -22.97
CA GLU A 280 -38.71 -10.04 -23.16
C GLU A 280 -39.42 -11.20 -23.86
N GLU A 281 -38.79 -11.83 -24.85
CA GLU A 281 -39.32 -13.04 -25.51
C GLU A 281 -39.44 -14.20 -24.51
N ALA A 282 -38.37 -14.50 -23.76
CA ALA A 282 -38.39 -15.54 -22.73
C ALA A 282 -39.38 -15.24 -21.58
N ALA A 283 -39.66 -13.96 -21.32
CA ALA A 283 -40.62 -13.55 -20.29
C ALA A 283 -42.08 -13.63 -20.76
N LYS A 284 -42.38 -13.75 -22.06
CA LYS A 284 -43.76 -13.96 -22.55
C LYS A 284 -44.31 -15.32 -22.12
N ASP A 285 -43.44 -16.32 -22.01
CA ASP A 285 -43.77 -17.70 -21.66
C ASP A 285 -43.97 -17.94 -20.14
N LEU A 286 -43.93 -16.87 -19.34
CA LEU A 286 -44.12 -16.84 -17.88
C LEU A 286 -45.42 -16.17 -17.46
#